data_AF-A0A0F9H1E1-F1
#
_entry.id   AF-A0A0F9H1E1-F1
#
_cell.length_a   1.000
_cell.length_b   1.000
_cell.length_c   1.000
_cell.angle_alpha   90.00
_cell.angle_beta   90.00
_cell.angle_gamma   90.00
#
_symmetry.space_group_name_H-M   'P 1'
#
loop_
_entity.id
_entity.type
_entity.pdbx_description
1 polymer ?
#
loop_
_entity_poly.entity_id
_entity_poly.type
_entity_poly.pdbx_seq_one_letter_code
_entity_poly.pdbx_strand_id
1 'polypeptide(L)'
;MIEWNKIKYLDCLDEDEGLPSLPDNSIDLCFTDTPYGVNYIGSDHKEDVLYEDKKILDFKWFDQVLRICRGLIFTCGVPYLYECVKYKKPKNLLRFVYYRNSGKRIHYDILLTYGTISRLMYMRDVIEVPRAKFSGFLHPSPKSIQLWTYILEKLRPKSVIDPFIGSGTTAEVCIRLGIPYIGYEINPIYKQDMDLRKNRGMYSINSSRNLNNWF
;
A
#
# COMPACT_ATOMS: atom_id res chain seq x y z
N MET A 1 17.90 -14.62 1.30
CA MET A 1 17.43 -13.94 0.08
C MET A 1 15.97 -13.61 0.25
N ILE A 2 15.50 -12.46 -0.26
CA ILE A 2 14.08 -12.08 -0.16
C ILE A 2 13.26 -13.00 -1.07
N GLU A 3 12.21 -13.59 -0.52
CA GLU A 3 11.28 -14.42 -1.28
C GLU A 3 10.18 -13.53 -1.89
N TRP A 4 10.37 -13.16 -3.16
CA TRP A 4 9.50 -12.24 -3.88
C TRP A 4 8.15 -12.85 -4.29
N ASN A 5 7.21 -11.97 -4.59
CA ASN A 5 5.86 -12.24 -5.06
C ASN A 5 4.99 -13.03 -4.07
N LYS A 6 5.18 -12.73 -2.77
CA LYS A 6 4.45 -13.38 -1.68
C LYS A 6 3.77 -12.37 -0.76
N ILE A 7 2.69 -12.85 -0.15
CA ILE A 7 2.04 -12.21 1.00
C ILE A 7 2.22 -13.13 2.19
N LYS A 8 2.78 -12.61 3.28
CA LYS A 8 2.91 -13.31 4.56
C LYS A 8 1.76 -12.87 5.47
N TYR A 9 1.01 -13.84 5.99
CA TYR A 9 -0.14 -13.58 6.86
C TYR A 9 0.29 -13.61 8.33
N LEU A 10 1.02 -12.58 8.75
CA LEU A 10 1.61 -12.40 10.08
C LEU A 10 1.82 -10.92 10.37
N ASP A 11 2.18 -10.57 11.60
CA ASP A 11 2.53 -9.18 11.95
C ASP A 11 3.79 -8.76 11.18
N CYS A 12 3.75 -7.63 10.47
CA CYS A 12 4.92 -7.10 9.77
C CYS A 12 6.13 -6.87 10.68
N LEU A 13 5.95 -6.79 12.00
CA LEU A 13 7.03 -6.65 12.99
C LEU A 13 7.54 -7.98 13.57
N ASP A 14 7.10 -9.12 13.04
CA ASP A 14 7.68 -10.41 13.39
C ASP A 14 9.21 -10.43 13.19
N GLU A 15 9.97 -10.86 14.19
CA GLU A 15 11.43 -10.73 14.21
C GLU A 15 12.11 -11.65 13.18
N ASP A 16 11.55 -12.85 12.96
CA ASP A 16 12.16 -13.88 12.11
C ASP A 16 11.71 -13.77 10.65
N GLU A 17 10.47 -13.31 10.42
CA GLU A 17 9.84 -13.35 9.11
C GLU A 17 9.33 -11.99 8.60
N GLY A 18 9.27 -10.99 9.47
CA GLY A 18 8.78 -9.63 9.22
C GLY A 18 9.83 -8.67 8.69
N LEU A 19 9.56 -7.38 8.83
CA LEU A 19 10.45 -6.27 8.47
C LEU A 19 11.83 -6.34 9.17
N PRO A 20 11.95 -6.71 10.47
CA PRO A 20 13.25 -6.86 11.14
C PRO A 20 14.20 -7.84 10.43
N SER A 21 13.68 -8.95 9.90
CA SER A 21 14.46 -9.98 9.21
C SER A 21 15.07 -9.53 7.86
N LEU A 22 14.59 -8.41 7.29
CA LEU A 22 15.01 -7.94 5.97
C LEU A 22 16.30 -7.09 6.06
N PRO A 23 17.24 -7.23 5.09
CA PRO A 23 18.48 -6.45 5.09
C PRO A 23 18.25 -4.96 4.80
N ASP A 24 19.14 -4.11 5.32
CA ASP A 24 19.16 -2.67 5.06
C ASP A 24 19.24 -2.37 3.56
N ASN A 25 18.52 -1.32 3.12
CA ASN A 25 18.53 -0.84 1.73
C ASN A 25 18.27 -1.91 0.66
N SER A 26 17.58 -3.00 1.01
CA SER A 26 17.31 -4.13 0.13
C SER A 26 16.07 -3.97 -0.75
N ILE A 27 15.22 -2.98 -0.45
CA ILE A 27 13.95 -2.73 -1.17
C ILE A 27 13.93 -1.31 -1.74
N ASP A 28 13.42 -1.15 -2.95
CA ASP A 28 13.42 0.15 -3.63
C ASP A 28 12.33 1.09 -3.08
N LEU A 29 11.12 0.58 -2.88
CA LEU A 29 9.97 1.38 -2.43
C LEU A 29 9.09 0.61 -1.44
N CYS A 30 8.81 1.19 -0.28
CA CYS A 30 7.60 0.87 0.47
C CYS A 30 6.44 1.69 -0.07
N PHE A 31 5.37 1.01 -0.51
CA PHE A 31 4.15 1.65 -0.98
C PHE A 31 2.95 0.96 -0.33
N THR A 32 2.32 1.64 0.60
CA THR A 32 1.33 1.03 1.50
C THR A 32 0.19 1.96 1.85
N ASP A 33 -0.95 1.38 2.22
CA ASP A 33 -2.05 2.09 2.84
C ASP A 33 -2.09 1.73 4.32
N THR A 34 -1.68 2.66 5.18
CA THR A 34 -1.64 2.33 6.60
C THR A 34 -3.06 2.28 7.17
N PRO A 35 -3.30 1.42 8.18
CA PRO A 35 -4.19 1.72 9.29
C PRO A 35 -4.67 3.17 9.46
N TYR A 36 -5.98 3.37 9.56
CA TYR A 36 -6.61 4.66 9.77
C TYR A 36 -7.16 4.85 11.18
N GLY A 37 -6.92 3.92 12.11
CA GLY A 37 -7.33 4.09 13.50
C GLY A 37 -8.84 4.13 13.72
N VAL A 38 -9.60 3.65 12.75
CA VAL A 38 -11.06 3.63 12.77
C VAL A 38 -11.54 2.20 12.93
N ASN A 39 -12.55 2.01 13.77
CA ASN A 39 -13.26 0.75 13.85
C ASN A 39 -14.08 0.59 12.56
N TYR A 40 -13.85 -0.49 11.83
CA TYR A 40 -14.66 -0.82 10.66
C TYR A 40 -15.77 -1.80 11.06
N ILE A 41 -16.95 -1.61 10.46
CA ILE A 41 -18.03 -2.61 10.49
C ILE A 41 -18.14 -3.12 9.05
N GLY A 42 -17.80 -4.38 8.83
CA GLY A 42 -17.98 -5.04 7.53
C GLY A 42 -19.46 -5.21 7.22
N SER A 43 -19.90 -4.87 6.01
CA SER A 43 -21.34 -4.72 5.73
C SER A 43 -22.04 -5.96 5.16
N ASP A 44 -21.39 -7.12 4.99
CA ASP A 44 -22.03 -8.24 4.24
C ASP A 44 -22.08 -9.62 4.92
N HIS A 45 -21.48 -9.85 6.08
CA HIS A 45 -21.67 -11.10 6.81
C HIS A 45 -21.77 -10.85 8.32
N LYS A 46 -22.56 -11.68 9.00
CA LYS A 46 -23.07 -11.59 10.39
C LYS A 46 -22.03 -11.46 11.53
N GLU A 47 -20.82 -10.98 11.31
CA GLU A 47 -19.84 -10.77 12.38
C GLU A 47 -19.19 -9.39 12.28
N ASP A 48 -19.32 -8.63 13.38
CA ASP A 48 -18.63 -7.36 13.58
C ASP A 48 -17.12 -7.63 13.71
N VAL A 49 -16.34 -7.35 12.66
CA VAL A 49 -14.88 -7.43 12.76
C VAL A 49 -14.34 -6.12 13.32
N LEU A 50 -14.33 -6.01 14.66
CA LEU A 50 -13.71 -4.90 15.38
C LEU A 50 -12.18 -4.98 15.26
N TYR A 51 -11.61 -4.13 14.41
CA TYR A 51 -10.17 -3.89 14.40
C TYR A 51 -9.85 -2.63 15.21
N GLU A 52 -9.27 -2.81 16.40
CA GLU A 52 -8.64 -1.69 17.10
C GLU A 52 -7.31 -1.34 16.42
N ASP A 53 -7.35 -0.31 15.60
CA ASP A 53 -6.25 0.02 14.71
C ASP A 53 -5.25 1.00 15.34
N LYS A 54 -4.77 0.68 16.54
CA LYS A 54 -3.83 1.51 17.33
C LYS A 54 -2.35 1.31 16.96
N LYS A 55 -2.02 0.27 16.18
CA LYS A 55 -0.63 -0.11 15.86
C LYS A 55 0.11 0.90 14.96
N ILE A 56 -0.59 1.77 14.23
CA ILE A 56 0.07 2.80 13.42
C ILE A 56 1.00 3.70 14.24
N LEU A 57 0.61 4.00 15.48
CA LEU A 57 1.33 4.92 16.37
C LEU A 57 2.56 4.30 17.04
N ASP A 58 2.78 2.98 16.93
CA ASP A 58 3.98 2.35 17.50
C ASP A 58 5.24 2.69 16.68
N PHE A 59 5.12 3.25 15.47
CA PHE A 59 6.19 3.71 14.54
C PHE A 59 7.40 2.77 14.32
N LYS A 60 7.49 1.61 14.97
CA LYS A 60 8.53 0.60 14.77
C LYS A 60 8.53 0.12 13.33
N TRP A 61 7.34 -0.10 12.75
CA TRP A 61 7.19 -0.46 11.34
C TRP A 61 7.79 0.62 10.44
N PHE A 62 7.61 1.89 10.83
CA PHE A 62 8.08 3.05 10.07
C PHE A 62 9.61 3.13 10.10
N ASP A 63 10.22 2.93 11.26
CA ASP A 63 11.68 2.85 11.40
C ASP A 63 12.27 1.68 10.60
N GLN A 64 11.66 0.50 10.70
CA GLN A 64 12.09 -0.67 9.91
C GLN A 64 11.98 -0.41 8.41
N VAL A 65 10.88 0.20 7.96
CA VAL A 65 10.72 0.58 6.55
C VAL A 65 11.78 1.58 6.11
N LEU A 66 12.10 2.61 6.91
CA LEU A 66 13.15 3.56 6.58
C LEU A 66 14.56 2.95 6.56
N ARG A 67 14.78 1.87 7.31
CA ARG A 67 16.03 1.09 7.30
C ARG A 67 16.16 0.25 6.03
N ILE A 68 15.09 -0.44 5.64
CA ILE A 68 15.14 -1.44 4.54
C ILE A 68 14.83 -0.83 3.16
N CYS A 69 14.09 0.28 3.10
CA CYS A 69 13.63 0.88 1.84
C CYS A 69 14.37 2.16 1.49
N ARG A 70 14.64 2.36 0.20
CA ARG A 70 15.17 3.64 -0.31
C ARG A 70 14.14 4.77 -0.27
N GLY A 71 12.88 4.43 -0.53
CA GLY A 71 11.75 5.35 -0.50
C GLY A 71 10.55 4.75 0.24
N LEU A 72 9.75 5.60 0.86
CA LEU A 72 8.47 5.25 1.46
C LEU A 72 7.41 6.23 0.96
N ILE A 73 6.32 5.68 0.46
CA ILE A 73 5.08 6.41 0.17
C ILE A 73 3.95 5.69 0.87
N PHE A 74 3.15 6.41 1.63
CA PHE A 74 1.96 5.82 2.24
C PHE A 74 0.82 6.81 2.35
N THR A 75 -0.40 6.29 2.28
CA THR A 75 -1.58 7.03 2.70
C THR A 75 -1.70 7.01 4.22
N CYS A 76 -2.02 8.15 4.82
CA CYS A 76 -2.31 8.24 6.25
C CYS A 76 -3.65 8.93 6.48
N GLY A 77 -4.36 8.51 7.51
CA GLY A 77 -5.54 9.24 7.98
C GLY A 77 -5.21 10.66 8.37
N VAL A 78 -6.12 11.59 8.07
CA VAL A 78 -6.00 12.99 8.54
C VAL A 78 -5.75 13.06 10.05
N PRO A 79 -6.37 12.23 10.93
CA PRO A 79 -6.05 12.21 12.36
C PRO A 79 -4.59 11.85 12.68
N TYR A 80 -3.94 11.03 11.85
CA TYR A 80 -2.57 10.53 12.09
C TYR A 80 -1.49 11.36 11.39
N LEU A 81 -1.88 12.21 10.43
CA LEU A 81 -0.95 13.06 9.69
C LEU A 81 -0.03 13.86 10.61
N TYR A 82 -0.59 14.50 11.64
CA TYR A 82 0.18 15.31 12.57
C TYR A 82 1.21 14.48 13.33
N GLU A 83 0.83 13.30 13.82
CA GLU A 83 1.74 12.41 14.54
C GLU A 83 2.85 11.87 13.63
N CYS A 84 2.54 11.50 12.38
CA CYS A 84 3.56 11.06 11.41
C CYS A 84 4.58 12.17 11.12
N VAL A 85 4.11 13.41 10.90
CA VAL A 85 4.98 14.56 10.62
C VAL A 85 5.81 14.95 11.84
N LYS A 86 5.23 14.88 13.04
CA LYS A 86 5.91 15.16 14.31
C LYS A 86 6.98 14.11 14.61
N TYR A 87 6.66 12.83 14.41
CA TYR A 87 7.59 11.73 14.61
C TYR A 87 8.79 11.84 13.67
N LYS A 88 8.54 12.07 12.37
CA LYS A 88 9.60 12.37 11.40
C LYS A 88 9.08 13.32 10.34
N LYS A 89 9.75 14.47 10.23
CA LYS A 89 9.44 15.44 9.18
C LYS A 89 9.71 14.84 7.79
N PRO A 90 8.73 14.82 6.87
CA PRO A 90 8.94 14.33 5.52
C PRO A 90 9.95 15.21 4.78
N LYS A 91 10.81 14.58 3.98
CA LYS A 91 11.82 15.29 3.16
C LYS A 91 11.23 15.89 1.88
N ASN A 92 10.12 15.35 1.39
CA ASN A 92 9.47 15.70 0.12
C ASN A 92 7.99 16.07 0.32
N LEU A 93 7.40 16.60 -0.75
CA LEU A 93 6.04 17.18 -0.80
C LEU A 93 4.94 16.19 -0.37
N LEU A 94 3.93 16.72 0.34
CA LEU A 94 2.61 16.12 0.50
C LEU A 94 1.92 16.07 -0.87
N ARG A 95 1.35 14.91 -1.24
CA ARG A 95 0.49 14.82 -2.43
C ARG A 95 -0.94 14.54 -2.02
N PHE A 96 -1.87 15.20 -2.70
CA PHE A 96 -3.31 15.03 -2.48
C PHE A 96 -3.88 14.09 -3.54
N VAL A 97 -4.58 13.07 -3.09
CA VAL A 97 -5.42 12.24 -3.96
C VAL A 97 -6.83 12.78 -3.86
N TYR A 98 -7.38 13.28 -4.96
CA TYR A 98 -8.75 13.79 -5.01
C TYR A 98 -9.66 12.79 -5.72
N TYR A 99 -10.70 12.35 -5.02
CA TYR A 99 -11.67 11.41 -5.56
C TYR A 99 -12.83 12.15 -6.21
N ARG A 100 -12.93 12.05 -7.54
CA ARG A 100 -14.02 12.66 -8.31
C ARG A 100 -15.33 11.90 -8.14
N ASN A 101 -16.45 12.61 -8.33
CA ASN A 101 -17.82 12.08 -8.26
C ASN A 101 -18.19 11.51 -6.88
N SER A 102 -17.67 12.10 -5.81
CA SER A 102 -17.90 11.64 -4.44
C SER A 102 -19.24 12.09 -3.82
N GLY A 103 -20.14 12.68 -4.62
CA GLY A 103 -21.44 13.18 -4.16
C GLY A 103 -21.33 14.53 -3.46
N LYS A 104 -22.07 14.73 -2.36
CA LYS A 104 -22.15 16.01 -1.64
C LYS A 104 -20.93 16.35 -0.78
N ARG A 105 -19.98 15.43 -0.60
CA ARG A 105 -18.78 15.60 0.23
C ARG A 105 -17.53 15.43 -0.60
N ILE A 106 -16.49 16.20 -0.29
CA ILE A 106 -15.16 16.03 -0.86
C ILE A 106 -14.51 14.83 -0.17
N HIS A 107 -13.98 13.89 -0.96
CA HIS A 107 -13.16 12.79 -0.46
C HIS A 107 -11.74 12.96 -1.00
N TYR A 108 -10.77 12.89 -0.10
CA TYR A 108 -9.36 12.95 -0.45
C TYR A 108 -8.53 12.06 0.47
N ASP A 109 -7.40 11.59 -0.04
CA ASP A 109 -6.32 10.99 0.75
C ASP A 109 -5.07 11.86 0.66
N ILE A 110 -4.19 11.73 1.65
CA ILE A 110 -2.88 12.37 1.66
C ILE A 110 -1.82 11.28 1.50
N LEU A 111 -0.90 11.47 0.57
CA LEU A 111 0.29 10.65 0.40
C LEU A 111 1.49 11.35 1.03
N LEU A 112 2.02 10.75 2.09
CA LEU A 112 3.27 11.14 2.71
C LEU A 112 4.44 10.46 2.00
N THR A 113 5.57 11.16 1.89
CA THR A 113 6.74 10.65 1.19
C THR A 113 8.04 10.86 1.97
N TYR A 114 8.86 9.80 2.04
CA TYR A 114 10.13 9.76 2.76
C TYR A 114 11.21 9.07 1.93
N GLY A 115 12.47 9.34 2.26
CA GLY A 115 13.62 8.78 1.55
C GLY A 115 13.86 9.38 0.17
N THR A 116 14.58 8.65 -0.68
CA THR A 116 14.97 9.07 -2.03
C THR A 116 14.12 8.36 -3.07
N ILE A 117 13.23 9.10 -3.73
CA ILE A 117 12.36 8.58 -4.79
C ILE A 117 12.63 9.39 -6.06
N SER A 118 13.53 8.88 -6.91
CA SER A 118 14.11 9.63 -8.04
C SER A 118 13.06 10.18 -9.02
N ARG A 119 11.98 9.43 -9.26
CA ARG A 119 10.93 9.80 -10.21
C ARG A 119 9.74 10.53 -9.57
N LEU A 120 9.84 10.87 -8.28
CA LEU A 120 8.76 11.56 -7.55
C LEU A 120 8.43 12.90 -8.21
N MET A 121 9.43 13.63 -8.73
CA MET A 121 9.27 14.95 -9.37
C MET A 121 8.36 14.93 -10.62
N TYR A 122 8.15 13.76 -11.24
CA TYR A 122 7.29 13.62 -12.42
C TYR A 122 5.81 13.39 -12.07
N MET A 123 5.48 13.26 -10.78
CA MET A 123 4.10 13.16 -10.32
C MET A 123 3.53 14.54 -10.01
N ARG A 124 2.23 14.71 -10.29
CA ARG A 124 1.46 15.90 -9.93
C ARG A 124 1.19 15.93 -8.43
N ASP A 125 1.07 17.13 -7.87
CA ASP A 125 0.80 17.33 -6.45
C ASP A 125 -0.64 16.98 -6.08
N VAL A 126 -1.56 17.12 -7.05
CA VAL A 126 -2.93 16.63 -6.98
C VAL A 126 -3.11 15.52 -8.02
N ILE A 127 -3.51 14.33 -7.54
CA ILE A 127 -3.82 13.17 -8.37
C ILE A 127 -5.34 12.98 -8.35
N GLU A 128 -5.98 13.23 -9.48
CA GLU A 128 -7.42 13.02 -9.63
C GLU A 128 -7.73 11.60 -10.07
N VAL A 129 -8.57 10.90 -9.31
CA VAL A 129 -9.03 9.55 -9.66
C VAL A 129 -10.53 9.42 -9.46
N PRO A 130 -11.23 8.59 -10.25
CA PRO A 130 -12.63 8.29 -9.97
C PRO A 130 -12.74 7.49 -8.67
N ARG A 131 -13.84 7.65 -7.94
CA ARG A 131 -14.13 6.80 -6.79
C ARG A 131 -14.31 5.34 -7.26
N ALA A 132 -13.48 4.45 -6.74
CA ALA A 132 -13.58 3.03 -7.03
C ALA A 132 -14.79 2.42 -6.30
N LYS A 133 -15.50 1.52 -6.99
CA LYS A 133 -16.53 0.66 -6.39
C LYS A 133 -15.97 -0.75 -6.33
N PHE A 134 -16.01 -1.35 -5.15
CA PHE A 134 -15.56 -2.72 -4.95
C PHE A 134 -16.80 -3.56 -4.59
N SER A 135 -16.93 -4.72 -5.23
CA SER A 135 -17.96 -5.71 -4.89
C SER A 135 -17.30 -7.03 -4.53
N GLY A 136 -17.84 -7.68 -3.50
CA GLY A 136 -17.43 -9.01 -3.03
C GLY A 136 -16.12 -9.08 -2.26
N PHE A 137 -15.53 -7.93 -1.89
CA PHE A 137 -14.36 -7.90 -1.00
C PHE A 137 -14.82 -7.84 0.46
N LEU A 138 -14.13 -8.56 1.34
CA LEU A 138 -14.32 -8.48 2.80
C LEU A 138 -13.69 -7.21 3.37
N HIS A 139 -12.56 -6.77 2.82
CA HIS A 139 -11.92 -5.53 3.24
C HIS A 139 -12.86 -4.34 3.01
N PRO A 140 -13.11 -3.49 4.01
CA PRO A 140 -14.15 -2.46 3.97
C PRO A 140 -13.84 -1.34 2.97
N SER A 141 -12.56 -1.07 2.73
CA SER A 141 -12.11 0.01 1.84
C SER A 141 -10.88 -0.39 1.02
N PRO A 142 -11.00 -1.33 0.05
CA PRO A 142 -9.90 -1.65 -0.84
C PRO A 142 -9.41 -0.40 -1.57
N LYS A 143 -8.11 -0.30 -1.84
CA LYS A 143 -7.57 0.86 -2.56
C LYS A 143 -7.77 0.74 -4.06
N SER A 144 -7.87 1.90 -4.72
CA SER A 144 -8.12 1.98 -6.15
C SER A 144 -6.94 1.41 -6.94
N ILE A 145 -7.17 0.33 -7.68
CA ILE A 145 -6.19 -0.26 -8.61
C ILE A 145 -5.70 0.78 -9.62
N GLN A 146 -6.58 1.67 -10.09
CA GLN A 146 -6.20 2.73 -11.04
C GLN A 146 -5.22 3.72 -10.43
N LEU A 147 -5.47 4.15 -9.18
CA LEU A 147 -4.57 5.05 -8.45
C LEU A 147 -3.21 4.39 -8.19
N TRP A 148 -3.23 3.15 -7.66
CA TRP A 148 -2.02 2.39 -7.38
C TRP A 148 -1.19 2.14 -8.65
N THR A 149 -1.86 1.78 -9.75
CA THR A 149 -1.22 1.60 -11.07
C THR A 149 -0.58 2.89 -11.55
N TYR A 150 -1.33 4.00 -11.54
CA TYR A 150 -0.81 5.31 -11.96
C TYR A 150 0.47 5.68 -11.20
N ILE A 151 0.48 5.49 -9.87
CA ILE A 151 1.64 5.81 -9.03
C ILE A 151 2.83 4.90 -9.38
N LEU A 152 2.64 3.58 -9.39
CA LEU A 152 3.74 2.63 -9.63
C LEU A 152 4.30 2.70 -11.06
N GLU A 153 3.46 2.97 -12.07
CA GLU A 153 3.92 3.19 -13.44
C GLU A 153 4.78 4.46 -13.59
N LYS A 154 4.44 5.54 -12.87
CA LYS A 154 5.20 6.79 -12.89
C LYS A 154 6.54 6.65 -12.16
N LEU A 155 6.50 6.07 -10.97
CA LEU A 155 7.66 5.92 -10.10
C LEU A 155 8.66 4.89 -10.61
N ARG A 156 8.19 3.89 -11.34
CA ARG A 156 8.99 2.79 -11.86
C ARG A 156 9.95 2.17 -10.80
N PRO A 157 9.47 1.73 -9.63
CA PRO A 157 10.33 1.08 -8.64
C PRO A 157 10.84 -0.27 -9.15
N LYS A 158 12.00 -0.70 -8.64
CA LYS A 158 12.61 -2.01 -8.91
C LYS A 158 12.01 -3.13 -8.06
N SER A 159 11.55 -2.81 -6.86
CA SER A 159 10.86 -3.72 -5.95
C SER A 159 9.93 -2.93 -5.02
N VAL A 160 8.86 -3.56 -4.56
CA VAL A 160 7.86 -2.94 -3.68
C VAL A 160 7.64 -3.78 -2.42
N ILE A 161 7.48 -3.12 -1.28
CA ILE A 161 6.96 -3.74 -0.05
C ILE A 161 5.68 -3.04 0.39
N ASP A 162 4.72 -3.83 0.87
CA ASP A 162 3.49 -3.33 1.49
C ASP A 162 3.27 -4.03 2.85
N PRO A 163 3.62 -3.38 3.97
CA PRO A 163 3.44 -3.96 5.31
C PRO A 163 1.98 -4.11 5.76
N PHE A 164 1.04 -3.48 5.05
CA PHE A 164 -0.38 -3.42 5.38
C PHE A 164 -1.21 -3.74 4.13
N ILE A 165 -0.92 -4.88 3.51
CA ILE A 165 -1.36 -5.13 2.13
C ILE A 165 -2.88 -5.34 1.99
N GLY A 166 -3.58 -5.64 3.09
CA GLY A 166 -5.04 -5.72 3.16
C GLY A 166 -5.61 -6.66 2.10
N SER A 167 -6.56 -6.13 1.34
CA SER A 167 -7.19 -6.85 0.22
C SER A 167 -6.25 -7.25 -0.93
N GLY A 168 -4.96 -6.86 -0.94
CA GLY A 168 -4.02 -7.25 -1.99
C GLY A 168 -3.89 -6.28 -3.17
N THR A 169 -4.28 -5.00 -3.01
CA THR A 169 -4.23 -4.01 -4.11
C THR A 169 -2.80 -3.82 -4.65
N THR A 170 -1.82 -3.68 -3.75
CA THR A 170 -0.41 -3.50 -4.13
C THR A 170 0.14 -4.74 -4.82
N ALA A 171 -0.15 -5.93 -4.31
CA ALA A 171 0.22 -7.20 -4.95
C ALA A 171 -0.33 -7.29 -6.37
N GLU A 172 -1.60 -6.95 -6.56
CA GLU A 172 -2.21 -7.02 -7.89
C GLU A 172 -1.55 -6.10 -8.91
N VAL A 173 -1.30 -4.85 -8.53
CA VAL A 173 -0.63 -3.91 -9.44
C VAL A 173 0.81 -4.34 -9.72
N CYS A 174 1.53 -4.83 -8.70
CA CYS A 174 2.89 -5.33 -8.88
C CYS A 174 2.94 -6.51 -9.86
N ILE A 175 2.01 -7.48 -9.74
CA ILE A 175 1.87 -8.60 -10.66
C ILE A 175 1.61 -8.10 -12.09
N ARG A 176 0.64 -7.19 -12.27
CA ARG A 176 0.28 -6.64 -13.59
C ARG A 176 1.41 -5.87 -14.26
N LEU A 177 2.31 -5.25 -13.47
CA LEU A 177 3.42 -4.43 -13.95
C LEU A 177 4.78 -5.16 -13.95
N GLY A 178 4.82 -6.43 -13.55
CA GLY A 178 6.07 -7.20 -13.45
C GLY A 178 7.05 -6.65 -12.40
N ILE A 179 6.55 -6.17 -11.27
CA ILE A 179 7.34 -5.62 -10.17
C ILE A 179 7.47 -6.68 -9.08
N PRO A 180 8.69 -7.11 -8.70
CA PRO A 180 8.88 -7.95 -7.53
C PRO A 180 8.32 -7.27 -6.28
N TYR A 181 7.49 -7.99 -5.52
CA TYR A 181 6.88 -7.44 -4.31
C TYR A 181 6.94 -8.39 -3.11
N ILE A 182 6.80 -7.84 -1.90
CA ILE A 182 6.50 -8.60 -0.69
C ILE A 182 5.41 -7.87 0.11
N GLY A 183 4.45 -8.61 0.64
CA GLY A 183 3.32 -8.09 1.40
C GLY A 183 3.19 -8.71 2.78
N TYR A 184 2.67 -7.95 3.73
CA TYR A 184 2.32 -8.44 5.06
C TYR A 184 0.87 -8.11 5.37
N GLU A 185 0.17 -9.05 5.97
CA GLU A 185 -1.20 -8.87 6.43
C GLU A 185 -1.39 -9.62 7.76
N ILE A 186 -1.72 -8.89 8.82
CA ILE A 186 -1.86 -9.50 10.15
C ILE A 186 -3.14 -10.31 10.28
N ASN A 187 -4.22 -9.93 9.57
CA ASN A 187 -5.46 -10.67 9.61
C ASN A 187 -5.61 -11.62 8.41
N PRO A 188 -5.56 -12.94 8.65
CA PRO A 188 -5.65 -13.92 7.57
C PRO A 188 -7.00 -13.91 6.82
N ILE A 189 -8.04 -13.24 7.32
CA ILE A 189 -9.35 -13.15 6.64
C ILE A 189 -9.22 -12.51 5.25
N TYR A 190 -8.33 -11.51 5.09
CA TYR A 190 -8.12 -10.82 3.81
C TYR A 190 -7.36 -11.65 2.79
N LYS A 191 -6.94 -12.88 3.14
CA LYS A 191 -6.47 -13.85 2.15
C LYS A 191 -7.53 -14.13 1.10
N GLN A 192 -8.80 -14.18 1.49
CA GLN A 192 -9.92 -14.44 0.58
C GLN A 192 -10.04 -13.36 -0.50
N ASP A 193 -9.76 -12.10 -0.14
CA ASP A 193 -9.77 -10.97 -1.07
C ASP A 193 -8.66 -11.08 -2.12
N MET A 194 -7.48 -11.54 -1.72
CA MET A 194 -6.39 -11.79 -2.66
C MET A 194 -6.73 -12.95 -3.60
N ASP A 195 -7.34 -14.02 -3.10
CA ASP A 195 -7.78 -15.15 -3.93
C ASP A 195 -8.88 -14.72 -4.92
N LEU A 196 -9.80 -13.85 -4.51
CA LEU A 196 -10.79 -13.25 -5.39
C LEU A 196 -10.14 -12.43 -6.52
N ARG A 197 -9.08 -11.66 -6.24
CA ARG A 197 -8.32 -10.93 -7.28
C ARG A 197 -7.69 -11.86 -8.30
N LYS A 198 -7.09 -12.97 -7.85
CA LYS A 198 -6.50 -14.00 -8.73
C LYS A 198 -7.57 -14.64 -9.62
N ASN A 199 -8.71 -15.01 -9.03
CA ASN A 199 -9.80 -15.69 -9.73
C ASN A 199 -10.49 -14.80 -10.79
N ARG A 200 -10.55 -13.47 -10.56
CA ARG A 200 -11.10 -12.51 -11.53
C ARG A 200 -10.23 -12.30 -12.77
N GLY A 201 -9.06 -12.93 -12.84
CA GLY A 201 -8.11 -12.78 -13.93
C GLY A 201 -7.33 -11.48 -13.79
N MET A 202 -6.04 -11.60 -13.47
CA MET A 202 -5.13 -10.46 -13.40
C MET A 202 -4.59 -10.20 -14.80
N TYR A 203 -5.41 -9.62 -15.68
CA TYR A 203 -4.97 -9.28 -17.03
C TYR A 203 -3.77 -8.34 -16.94
N SER A 204 -2.69 -8.68 -17.67
CA SER A 204 -1.53 -7.80 -17.82
C SER A 204 -2.02 -6.46 -18.35
N ILE A 205 -1.59 -5.39 -17.70
CA ILE A 205 -1.77 -4.05 -18.26
C ILE A 205 -0.71 -3.95 -19.37
N ASN A 206 -1.06 -3.36 -20.53
CA ASN A 206 -0.10 -2.97 -21.56
C ASN A 206 0.87 -1.95 -20.95
N SER A 207 1.85 -2.44 -20.20
CA SER A 207 2.85 -1.63 -19.54
C SER A 207 4.05 -1.49 -20.46
N SER A 208 4.59 -0.27 -20.54
CA SER A 208 5.90 -0.03 -21.17
C SER A 208 7.07 -0.74 -20.45
N ARG A 209 6.79 -1.48 -19.38
CA ARG A 209 7.71 -2.37 -18.68
C ARG A 209 7.62 -3.75 -19.33
N ASN A 210 8.45 -3.98 -20.35
CA ASN A 210 8.57 -5.27 -21.03
C ASN A 210 8.91 -6.39 -20.02
N LEU A 211 8.05 -7.41 -19.94
CA LEU A 211 8.20 -8.57 -19.05
C LEU A 211 9.35 -9.53 -19.47
N ASN A 212 9.83 -9.43 -20.71
CA ASN A 212 10.77 -10.38 -21.31
C ASN A 212 12.26 -10.17 -20.98
N ASN A 213 12.61 -9.24 -20.08
CA ASN A 213 14.01 -8.90 -19.78
C ASN A 213 14.47 -9.34 -18.37
N TRP A 214 13.75 -10.25 -17.70
CA TRP A 214 14.01 -10.60 -16.30
C TRP A 214 14.06 -12.11 -16.01
N PHE A 215 14.35 -12.93 -17.03
CA PHE A 215 14.82 -14.32 -16.89
C PHE A 215 16.02 -14.55 -17.80
#